data_AF-A0A2I0K6R5-F1
#
_entry.id   AF-A0A2I0K6R5-F1
#
_cell.length_a   1.000
_cell.length_b   1.000
_cell.length_c   1.000
_cell.angle_alpha   90.00
_cell.angle_beta   90.00
_cell.angle_gamma   90.00
#
_symmetry.space_group_name_H-M   'P 1'
#
loop_
_entity.id
_entity.type
_entity.pdbx_description
1 polymer ?
#
loop_
_entity_poly.entity_id
_entity_poly.type
_entity_poly.pdbx_seq_one_letter_code
_entity_poly.pdbx_strand_id
1 'polypeptide(L)'
;MHRLPDDYLDELKNMLRVILEGNGGSQQREEYLNLQKHVQSRPDLTAKTLTGAHRVQLEILVAINTGIQAFLHPNISLSQTSLIEVFVYKRCRNIACQNQLPADDCTCDICTNRNGFCNLCMCVICNKFDFEVNTCRWIGCDLCSHWTHTDCAIRDGQICTGPSVKIGAGPTDMLFRCRACNRTSELLGWVKDVFQHCAPAWDREALIRELDFASRIFRGSEDPRGRHLFWKCEDLIEKMKGGLAESTACRAILMFFQEIDGDSPRNLENGEGGRLIAPQDACNRIAEVVQEAIRKMEMVADEKMRMFKKARMALEACDRELEDKAREVAELKLDRQKKKIQVEELEKIVRLKEAEADMFQLKANEAKREAERLQRIALAKSEKSEEEYASRYLKLRLSEAEAEKQYLFEKIKLQESSRATQSSGATNVTGNVC
;
A
#
# COMPACT_ATOMS: atom_id res chain seq x y z
N MET A 1 18.70 -0.79 -2.09
CA MET A 1 18.22 -2.16 -2.35
C MET A 1 18.84 -2.63 -3.66
N HIS A 2 19.40 -3.84 -3.71
CA HIS A 2 19.96 -4.39 -4.95
C HIS A 2 18.83 -4.76 -5.94
N ARG A 3 19.08 -4.63 -7.25
CA ARG A 3 18.20 -5.20 -8.29
C ARG A 3 18.33 -6.72 -8.22
N LEU A 4 17.26 -7.39 -7.79
CA LEU A 4 17.13 -8.85 -7.82
C LEU A 4 16.45 -9.25 -9.13
N PRO A 5 16.72 -10.46 -9.67
CA PRO A 5 15.99 -10.98 -10.83
C PRO A 5 14.48 -11.07 -10.56
N ASP A 6 13.66 -10.84 -11.58
CA ASP A 6 12.19 -10.83 -11.45
C ASP A 6 11.64 -12.21 -11.02
N ASP A 7 12.18 -13.30 -11.55
CA ASP A 7 11.78 -14.67 -11.18
C ASP A 7 11.94 -14.94 -9.67
N TYR A 8 13.03 -14.44 -9.09
CA TYR A 8 13.30 -14.58 -7.65
C TYR A 8 12.33 -13.74 -6.81
N LEU A 9 11.95 -12.57 -7.31
CA LEU A 9 10.99 -11.69 -6.64
C LEU A 9 9.57 -12.26 -6.67
N ASP A 10 9.19 -12.94 -7.75
CA ASP A 10 7.91 -13.64 -7.85
C ASP A 10 7.87 -14.90 -6.97
N GLU A 11 8.98 -15.62 -6.84
CA GLU A 11 9.11 -16.71 -5.87
C GLU A 11 8.92 -16.21 -4.43
N LEU A 12 9.57 -15.09 -4.07
CA LEU A 12 9.38 -14.44 -2.76
C LEU A 12 7.93 -14.02 -2.50
N LYS A 13 7.25 -13.47 -3.52
CA LYS A 13 5.81 -13.12 -3.41
C LYS A 13 4.97 -14.35 -3.09
N ASN A 14 5.22 -15.47 -3.78
CA ASN A 14 4.45 -16.70 -3.59
C ASN A 14 4.70 -17.30 -2.21
N MET A 15 5.96 -17.34 -1.74
CA MET A 15 6.27 -17.78 -0.38
C MET A 15 5.57 -16.91 0.68
N LEU A 16 5.58 -15.59 0.51
CA LEU A 16 4.92 -14.68 1.44
C LEU A 16 3.40 -14.84 1.46
N ARG A 17 2.75 -15.14 0.32
CA ARG A 17 1.31 -15.44 0.29
C ARG A 17 0.97 -16.61 1.21
N VAL A 18 1.73 -17.71 1.13
CA VAL A 18 1.53 -18.90 1.95
C VAL A 18 1.66 -18.57 3.45
N ILE A 19 2.65 -17.75 3.83
CA ILE A 19 2.81 -17.31 5.23
C ILE A 19 1.61 -16.47 5.69
N LEU A 20 1.11 -15.58 4.84
CA LEU A 20 -0.01 -14.70 5.14
C LEU A 20 -1.39 -15.39 5.07
N GLU A 21 -1.50 -16.57 4.45
CA GLU A 21 -2.74 -17.36 4.39
C GLU A 21 -3.19 -17.86 5.75
N GLY A 22 -2.26 -18.03 6.70
CA GLY A 22 -2.58 -18.37 8.08
C GLY A 22 -3.21 -19.76 8.27
N ASN A 23 -3.20 -20.60 7.23
CA ASN A 23 -3.75 -21.95 7.25
C ASN A 23 -2.81 -22.98 7.93
N GLY A 24 -1.53 -22.66 8.13
CA GLY A 24 -0.52 -23.55 8.73
C GLY A 24 -0.36 -23.43 10.25
N GLY A 25 -1.38 -22.94 10.97
CA GLY A 25 -1.40 -22.97 12.44
C GLY A 25 -0.56 -21.89 13.13
N SER A 26 -0.17 -22.14 14.40
CA SER A 26 0.53 -21.17 15.26
C SER A 26 1.91 -20.77 14.74
N GLN A 27 2.62 -21.69 14.08
CA GLN A 27 3.99 -21.48 13.60
C GLN A 27 4.06 -20.41 12.50
N GLN A 28 3.21 -20.48 11.47
CA GLN A 28 3.18 -19.47 10.41
C GLN A 28 2.80 -18.08 10.92
N ARG A 29 1.92 -18.02 11.93
CA ARG A 29 1.55 -16.75 12.57
C ARG A 29 2.75 -16.13 13.30
N GLU A 30 3.57 -16.94 13.96
CA GLU A 30 4.79 -16.48 14.61
C GLU A 30 5.84 -16.03 13.57
N GLU A 31 6.02 -16.78 12.49
CA GLU A 31 6.89 -16.39 11.37
C GLU A 31 6.48 -15.03 10.77
N TYR A 32 5.18 -14.83 10.52
CA TYR A 32 4.66 -13.54 10.06
C TYR A 32 4.95 -12.41 11.05
N LEU A 33 4.68 -12.61 12.34
CA LEU A 33 4.93 -11.59 13.38
C LEU A 33 6.42 -11.24 13.48
N ASN A 34 7.30 -12.24 13.33
CA ASN A 34 8.73 -12.03 13.26
C ASN A 34 9.11 -11.19 12.03
N LEU A 35 8.61 -11.52 10.83
CA LEU A 35 8.86 -10.74 9.62
C LEU A 35 8.36 -9.30 9.77
N GLN A 36 7.15 -9.10 10.28
CA GLN A 36 6.57 -7.79 10.50
C GLN A 36 7.43 -6.95 11.47
N LYS A 37 7.88 -7.56 12.58
CA LYS A 37 8.77 -6.91 13.55
C LYS A 37 10.12 -6.53 12.93
N HIS A 38 10.69 -7.37 12.09
CA HIS A 38 11.95 -7.08 11.39
C HIS A 38 11.79 -5.93 10.39
N VAL A 39 10.67 -5.84 9.69
CA VAL A 39 10.41 -4.71 8.78
C VAL A 39 10.19 -3.41 9.57
N GLN A 40 9.43 -3.47 10.66
CA GLN A 40 9.12 -2.30 11.49
C GLN A 40 10.32 -1.79 12.30
N SER A 41 11.31 -2.64 12.60
CA SER A 41 12.51 -2.24 13.34
C SER A 41 13.57 -1.53 12.47
N ARG A 42 13.34 -1.40 11.16
CA ARG A 42 14.32 -0.86 10.20
C ARG A 42 14.13 0.66 10.00
N PRO A 43 14.96 1.51 10.65
CA PRO A 43 14.81 2.97 10.56
C PRO A 43 15.22 3.52 9.19
N ASP A 44 15.95 2.75 8.39
CA ASP A 44 16.36 3.12 7.03
C ASP A 44 15.22 3.01 6.01
N LEU A 45 14.10 2.36 6.35
CA LEU A 45 12.90 2.28 5.50
C LEU A 45 12.04 3.53 5.68
N THR A 46 12.41 4.59 4.98
CA THR A 46 11.72 5.89 4.97
C THR A 46 11.05 6.14 3.61
N ALA A 47 10.09 7.06 3.54
CA ALA A 47 9.46 7.40 2.26
C ALA A 47 10.48 7.77 1.16
N LYS A 48 11.55 8.49 1.53
CA LYS A 48 12.63 8.91 0.64
C LYS A 48 13.48 7.73 0.14
N THR A 49 13.82 6.80 1.02
CA THR A 49 14.65 5.63 0.63
C THR A 49 13.86 4.62 -0.18
N LEU A 50 12.53 4.53 0.03
CA LEU A 50 11.63 3.65 -0.72
C LEU A 50 11.30 4.15 -2.14
N THR A 51 11.51 5.43 -2.46
CA THR A 51 11.31 5.95 -3.82
C THR A 51 12.23 5.26 -4.84
N GLY A 52 13.43 4.84 -4.43
CA GLY A 52 14.36 4.08 -5.27
C GLY A 52 14.20 2.56 -5.20
N ALA A 53 13.21 2.04 -4.45
CA ALA A 53 13.01 0.61 -4.29
C ALA A 53 12.41 -0.02 -5.56
N HIS A 54 12.73 -1.29 -5.82
CA HIS A 54 12.03 -2.03 -6.86
C HIS A 54 10.54 -2.16 -6.50
N ARG A 55 9.65 -2.06 -7.49
CA ARG A 55 8.20 -2.11 -7.27
C ARG A 55 7.77 -3.36 -6.50
N VAL A 56 8.24 -4.52 -6.91
CA VAL A 56 7.88 -5.80 -6.28
C VAL A 56 8.39 -5.89 -4.83
N GLN A 57 9.59 -5.36 -4.55
CA GLN A 57 10.12 -5.30 -3.18
C GLN A 57 9.22 -4.42 -2.29
N LEU A 58 8.72 -3.31 -2.84
CA LEU A 58 7.80 -2.45 -2.12
C LEU A 58 6.44 -3.12 -1.86
N GLU A 59 5.89 -3.84 -2.82
CA GLU A 59 4.66 -4.65 -2.63
C GLU A 59 4.84 -5.69 -1.51
N ILE A 60 5.98 -6.39 -1.48
CA ILE A 60 6.36 -7.33 -0.42
C ILE A 60 6.44 -6.63 0.94
N LEU A 61 7.15 -5.49 1.03
CA LEU A 61 7.30 -4.72 2.27
C LEU A 61 5.95 -4.22 2.80
N VAL A 62 5.08 -3.72 1.93
CA VAL A 62 3.73 -3.29 2.30
C VAL A 62 2.92 -4.48 2.80
N ALA A 63 2.92 -5.61 2.08
CA ALA A 63 2.20 -6.82 2.48
C ALA A 63 2.63 -7.34 3.85
N ILE A 64 3.95 -7.37 4.13
CA ILE A 64 4.50 -7.73 5.44
C ILE A 64 4.06 -6.72 6.52
N ASN A 65 4.16 -5.42 6.23
CA ASN A 65 3.85 -4.39 7.23
C ASN A 65 2.36 -4.36 7.59
N THR A 66 1.48 -4.59 6.61
CA THR A 66 0.02 -4.51 6.81
C THR A 66 -0.63 -5.85 7.14
N GLY A 67 0.01 -6.96 6.77
CA GLY A 67 -0.56 -8.32 6.86
C GLY A 67 -1.65 -8.60 5.83
N ILE A 68 -1.60 -7.94 4.66
CA ILE A 68 -2.67 -7.99 3.65
C ILE A 68 -2.10 -8.60 2.36
N GLN A 69 -2.60 -9.78 2.00
CA GLN A 69 -2.14 -10.50 0.80
C GLN A 69 -2.51 -9.81 -0.50
N ALA A 70 -3.58 -9.01 -0.52
CA ALA A 70 -4.07 -8.37 -1.72
C ALA A 70 -3.01 -7.46 -2.38
N PHE A 71 -2.06 -6.91 -1.62
CA PHE A 71 -0.92 -6.15 -2.17
C PHE A 71 0.04 -6.98 -3.03
N LEU A 72 0.01 -8.31 -2.90
CA LEU A 72 0.82 -9.22 -3.71
C LEU A 72 0.09 -9.66 -4.98
N HIS A 73 -1.22 -9.43 -5.09
CA HIS A 73 -2.07 -9.96 -6.15
C HIS A 73 -1.78 -9.27 -7.51
N PRO A 74 -1.61 -10.02 -8.62
CA PRO A 74 -1.21 -9.43 -9.92
C PRO A 74 -2.22 -8.43 -10.47
N ASN A 75 -3.51 -8.58 -10.15
CA ASN A 75 -4.57 -7.66 -10.59
C ASN A 75 -4.67 -6.38 -9.75
N ILE A 76 -3.91 -6.25 -8.67
CA ILE A 76 -3.92 -5.06 -7.82
C ILE A 76 -2.77 -4.14 -8.26
N SER A 77 -3.11 -3.07 -8.97
CA SER A 77 -2.16 -2.10 -9.50
C SER A 77 -2.25 -0.75 -8.77
N LEU A 78 -1.56 -0.64 -7.63
CA LEU A 78 -1.37 0.65 -6.95
C LEU A 78 -0.13 1.38 -7.48
N SER A 79 -0.13 2.71 -7.47
CA SER A 79 1.06 3.49 -7.81
C SER A 79 2.20 3.26 -6.80
N GLN A 80 3.45 3.47 -7.20
CA GLN A 80 4.59 3.38 -6.27
C GLN A 80 4.44 4.35 -5.10
N THR A 81 3.99 5.58 -5.37
CA THR A 81 3.69 6.60 -4.35
C THR A 81 2.65 6.09 -3.35
N SER A 82 1.54 5.51 -3.82
CA SER A 82 0.49 4.98 -2.95
C SER A 82 1.00 3.86 -2.05
N LEU A 83 1.83 2.95 -2.58
CA LEU A 83 2.46 1.88 -1.79
C LEU A 83 3.40 2.44 -0.71
N ILE A 84 4.20 3.45 -1.04
CA ILE A 84 5.07 4.14 -0.07
C ILE A 84 4.21 4.78 1.02
N GLU A 85 3.16 5.52 0.66
CA GLU A 85 2.28 6.20 1.61
C GLU A 85 1.54 5.21 2.52
N VAL A 86 1.12 4.05 2.01
CA VAL A 86 0.55 2.97 2.84
C VAL A 86 1.61 2.44 3.81
N PHE A 87 2.84 2.21 3.34
CA PHE A 87 3.94 1.70 4.17
C PHE A 87 4.25 2.66 5.34
N VAL A 88 4.27 3.97 5.08
CA VAL A 88 4.55 4.99 6.10
C VAL A 88 3.28 5.52 6.79
N TYR A 89 2.16 4.80 6.68
CA TYR A 89 0.91 5.10 7.38
C TYR A 89 0.26 6.45 7.05
N LYS A 90 0.52 6.99 5.86
CA LYS A 90 -0.08 8.23 5.32
C LYS A 90 -1.25 7.99 4.37
N ARG A 91 -1.48 6.73 3.98
CA ARG A 91 -2.62 6.31 3.18
C ARG A 91 -3.28 5.06 3.78
N CYS A 92 -4.60 4.98 3.66
CA CYS A 92 -5.38 3.84 4.11
C CYS A 92 -4.93 2.55 3.42
N ARG A 93 -4.66 1.51 4.21
CA ARG A 93 -4.27 0.18 3.73
C ARG A 93 -5.42 -0.62 3.11
N ASN A 94 -6.67 -0.15 3.23
CA ASN A 94 -7.78 -0.74 2.49
C ASN A 94 -7.71 -0.25 1.04
N ILE A 95 -7.46 -1.18 0.11
CA ILE A 95 -7.27 -0.91 -1.33
C ILE A 95 -8.54 -0.31 -1.98
N ALA A 96 -9.73 -0.55 -1.42
CA ALA A 96 -10.95 0.10 -1.87
C ALA A 96 -11.09 1.54 -1.35
N CYS A 97 -10.54 1.84 -0.17
CA CYS A 97 -10.69 3.14 0.50
C CYS A 97 -9.65 4.16 0.01
N GLN A 98 -8.36 3.80 0.03
CA GLN A 98 -7.22 4.61 -0.41
C GLN A 98 -7.14 6.07 0.10
N ASN A 99 -7.95 6.50 1.06
CA ASN A 99 -7.89 7.87 1.57
C ASN A 99 -6.55 8.20 2.20
N GLN A 100 -6.14 9.48 2.11
CA GLN A 100 -5.03 9.99 2.91
C GLN A 100 -5.41 9.96 4.40
N LEU A 101 -4.41 9.81 5.26
CA LEU A 101 -4.60 9.67 6.71
C LEU A 101 -3.97 10.84 7.46
N PRO A 102 -4.68 11.45 8.44
CA PRO A 102 -6.09 11.20 8.82
C PRO A 102 -7.10 11.46 7.69
N ALA A 103 -8.16 10.67 7.60
CA ALA A 103 -9.21 10.90 6.60
C ALA A 103 -10.16 12.02 7.07
N ASP A 104 -10.70 12.76 6.10
CA ASP A 104 -11.54 13.96 6.31
C ASP A 104 -10.90 15.00 7.24
N ASP A 105 -9.56 15.09 7.23
CA ASP A 105 -8.78 15.97 8.09
C ASP A 105 -9.13 15.86 9.59
N CYS A 106 -9.53 14.66 10.02
CA CYS A 106 -9.92 14.42 11.41
C CYS A 106 -8.75 14.67 12.38
N THR A 107 -8.98 15.54 13.37
CA THR A 107 -7.96 15.97 14.34
C THR A 107 -8.01 15.24 15.68
N CYS A 108 -8.82 14.18 15.80
CA CYS A 108 -8.97 13.46 17.07
C CYS A 108 -7.69 12.68 17.44
N ASP A 109 -7.52 12.40 18.73
CA ASP A 109 -6.36 11.67 19.27
C ASP A 109 -6.15 10.30 18.59
N ILE A 110 -7.24 9.57 18.34
CA ILE A 110 -7.17 8.26 17.69
C ILE A 110 -6.67 8.37 16.24
N CYS A 111 -7.19 9.31 15.45
CA CYS A 111 -6.80 9.46 14.06
C CYS A 111 -5.37 10.00 13.90
N THR A 112 -4.94 10.86 14.82
CA THR A 112 -3.62 11.51 14.76
C THR A 112 -2.50 10.63 15.28
N ASN A 113 -2.74 9.85 16.35
CA ASN A 113 -1.69 9.08 17.02
C ASN A 113 -1.67 7.59 16.66
N ARG A 114 -2.71 7.05 16.01
CA ARG A 114 -2.76 5.64 15.65
C ARG A 114 -2.32 5.40 14.21
N ASN A 115 -1.09 4.91 14.05
CA ASN A 115 -0.50 4.60 12.76
C ASN A 115 -1.42 3.77 11.85
N GLY A 116 -1.77 4.34 10.71
CA GLY A 116 -2.48 3.65 9.63
C GLY A 116 -3.97 3.45 9.89
N PHE A 117 -4.51 4.03 10.97
CA PHE A 117 -5.93 4.00 11.28
C PHE A 117 -6.71 4.92 10.33
N CYS A 118 -7.78 4.40 9.75
CA CYS A 118 -8.71 5.15 8.91
C CYS A 118 -10.10 5.17 9.57
N ASN A 119 -10.56 6.33 10.02
CA ASN A 119 -11.88 6.50 10.63
C ASN A 119 -13.04 6.19 9.67
N LEU A 120 -12.81 6.18 8.35
CA LEU A 120 -13.86 5.90 7.36
C LEU A 120 -14.16 4.42 7.15
N CYS A 121 -13.20 3.52 7.41
CA CYS A 121 -13.40 2.10 7.08
C CYS A 121 -12.86 1.14 8.14
N MET A 122 -12.19 1.62 9.21
CA MET A 122 -11.63 0.76 10.24
C MET A 122 -12.37 0.91 11.56
N CYS A 123 -12.51 -0.22 12.25
CA CYS A 123 -13.07 -0.28 13.58
C CYS A 123 -12.11 0.38 14.59
N VAL A 124 -12.64 1.34 15.36
CA VAL A 124 -11.87 2.06 16.40
C VAL A 124 -11.29 1.13 17.46
N ILE A 125 -11.86 -0.06 17.67
CA ILE A 125 -11.33 -1.00 18.67
C ILE A 125 -10.21 -1.85 18.06
N CYS A 126 -10.51 -2.60 17.01
CA CYS A 126 -9.61 -3.65 16.50
C CYS A 126 -8.73 -3.22 15.31
N ASN A 127 -8.89 -2.01 14.76
CA ASN A 127 -8.22 -1.50 13.56
C ASN A 127 -8.43 -2.33 12.28
N LYS A 128 -9.34 -3.30 12.30
CA LYS A 128 -9.67 -4.09 11.11
C LYS A 128 -10.78 -3.38 10.33
N PHE A 129 -10.79 -3.66 9.04
CA PHE A 129 -11.84 -3.29 8.11
C PHE A 129 -12.38 -4.58 7.48
N ASP A 130 -13.58 -4.50 6.95
CA ASP A 130 -14.15 -5.47 6.03
C ASP A 130 -14.82 -4.71 4.88
N PHE A 131 -15.49 -5.43 3.98
CA PHE A 131 -16.17 -4.85 2.82
C PHE A 131 -17.69 -4.87 2.99
N GLU A 132 -18.17 -5.13 4.20
CA GLU A 132 -19.60 -5.16 4.48
C GLU A 132 -20.13 -3.72 4.55
N VAL A 133 -21.20 -3.47 3.82
CA VAL A 133 -21.93 -2.20 3.80
C VAL A 133 -23.40 -2.50 4.03
N ASN A 134 -24.19 -1.49 4.41
CA ASN A 134 -25.63 -1.65 4.61
C ASN A 134 -25.95 -2.76 5.64
N THR A 135 -25.30 -2.71 6.80
CA THR A 135 -25.32 -3.77 7.82
C THR A 135 -25.32 -3.17 9.25
N CYS A 136 -25.96 -3.86 10.18
CA CYS A 136 -25.89 -3.65 11.62
C CYS A 136 -24.60 -4.22 12.25
N ARG A 137 -23.70 -4.82 11.46
CA ARG A 137 -22.37 -5.27 11.89
C ARG A 137 -21.44 -4.11 12.27
N TRP A 138 -21.75 -2.91 11.80
CA TRP A 138 -21.02 -1.68 12.08
C TRP A 138 -21.94 -0.67 12.77
N ILE A 139 -21.42 -0.05 13.83
CA ILE A 139 -22.09 1.01 14.56
C ILE A 139 -21.29 2.29 14.33
N GLY A 140 -21.96 3.30 13.77
CA GLY A 140 -21.41 4.63 13.57
C GLY A 140 -21.74 5.55 14.74
N CYS A 141 -20.80 6.38 15.16
CA CYS A 141 -21.11 7.49 16.07
C CYS A 141 -21.71 8.66 15.29
N ASP A 142 -22.90 9.10 15.68
CA ASP A 142 -23.64 10.23 15.10
C ASP A 142 -22.93 11.59 15.21
N LEU A 143 -21.94 11.73 16.11
CA LEU A 143 -21.24 12.99 16.36
C LEU A 143 -19.87 13.09 15.71
N CYS A 144 -19.06 12.02 15.76
CA CYS A 144 -17.70 12.05 15.21
C CYS A 144 -17.51 11.13 14.00
N SER A 145 -18.57 10.46 13.53
CA SER A 145 -18.57 9.58 12.36
C SER A 145 -17.49 8.49 12.37
N HIS A 146 -17.04 8.09 13.57
CA HIS A 146 -16.16 6.95 13.73
C HIS A 146 -16.97 5.66 13.84
N TRP A 147 -16.44 4.59 13.25
CA TRP A 147 -17.13 3.31 13.14
C TRP A 147 -16.50 2.24 14.04
N THR A 148 -17.35 1.40 14.60
CA THR A 148 -16.94 0.26 15.44
C THR A 148 -17.72 -0.98 15.04
N HIS A 149 -17.04 -2.12 14.89
CA HIS A 149 -17.73 -3.40 14.75
C HIS A 149 -18.62 -3.68 15.96
N THR A 150 -19.86 -4.10 15.73
CA THR A 150 -20.83 -4.47 16.77
C THR A 150 -20.25 -5.49 17.74
N ASP A 151 -19.58 -6.53 17.24
CA ASP A 151 -18.90 -7.54 18.06
C ASP A 151 -17.78 -6.97 18.93
N CYS A 152 -17.09 -5.92 18.46
CA CYS A 152 -16.06 -5.25 19.25
C CYS A 152 -16.70 -4.36 20.31
N ALA A 153 -17.74 -3.60 19.95
CA ALA A 153 -18.47 -2.74 20.89
C ALA A 153 -19.09 -3.54 22.04
N ILE A 154 -19.70 -4.70 21.76
CA ILE A 154 -20.28 -5.58 22.79
C ILE A 154 -19.18 -6.09 23.74
N ARG A 155 -18.09 -6.63 23.19
CA ARG A 155 -16.99 -7.21 23.99
C ARG A 155 -16.27 -6.18 24.86
N ASP A 156 -16.15 -4.95 24.36
CA ASP A 156 -15.51 -3.83 25.07
C ASP A 156 -16.48 -3.11 26.02
N GLY A 157 -17.74 -3.55 26.12
CA GLY A 157 -18.74 -2.94 27.00
C GLY A 157 -19.20 -1.54 26.58
N GLN A 158 -19.10 -1.22 25.28
CA GLN A 158 -19.52 0.08 24.73
C GLN A 158 -21.02 0.17 24.45
N ILE A 159 -21.74 -0.95 24.48
CA ILE A 159 -23.19 -1.00 24.37
C ILE A 159 -23.77 -1.17 25.77
N CYS A 160 -24.58 -0.23 26.22
CA CYS A 160 -25.15 -0.24 27.56
C CYS A 160 -26.51 0.46 27.60
N THR A 161 -27.33 0.11 28.59
CA THR A 161 -28.56 0.84 28.89
C THR A 161 -28.23 2.09 29.71
N GLY A 162 -28.81 3.23 29.35
CA GLY A 162 -28.54 4.51 30.02
C GLY A 162 -29.70 5.50 29.90
N PRO A 163 -29.68 6.61 30.67
CA PRO A 163 -30.76 7.59 30.64
C PRO A 163 -30.90 8.24 29.26
N SER A 164 -32.13 8.39 28.78
CA SER A 164 -32.41 9.03 27.50
C SER A 164 -31.92 10.48 27.47
N VAL A 165 -31.21 10.86 26.41
CA VAL A 165 -30.71 12.24 26.20
C VAL A 165 -31.86 13.22 25.90
N LYS A 166 -33.02 12.72 25.44
CA LYS A 166 -34.12 13.56 24.93
C LYS A 166 -35.09 14.03 26.03
N ILE A 167 -35.13 13.39 27.21
CA ILE A 167 -36.07 13.73 28.28
C ILE A 167 -35.41 13.49 29.65
N GLY A 168 -35.22 14.56 30.44
CA GLY A 168 -34.85 14.43 31.85
C GLY A 168 -35.91 13.65 32.60
N ALA A 169 -35.50 12.55 33.25
CA ALA A 169 -36.36 11.51 33.85
C ALA A 169 -37.21 10.69 32.84
N GLY A 170 -36.66 10.41 31.65
CA GLY A 170 -37.25 9.49 30.67
C GLY A 170 -36.85 8.01 30.84
N PRO A 171 -37.43 7.12 30.03
CA PRO A 171 -37.04 5.70 29.96
C PRO A 171 -35.55 5.56 29.67
N THR A 172 -34.97 4.45 30.11
CA THR A 172 -33.60 4.10 29.74
C THR A 172 -33.56 3.69 28.27
N ASP A 173 -32.62 4.22 27.49
CA ASP A 173 -32.38 3.84 26.09
C ASP A 173 -31.18 2.90 25.98
N MET A 174 -31.10 2.15 24.88
CA MET A 174 -29.87 1.44 24.51
C MET A 174 -28.92 2.39 23.79
N LEU A 175 -27.71 2.51 24.34
CA LEU A 175 -26.73 3.50 23.92
C LEU A 175 -25.41 2.84 23.52
N PHE A 176 -24.79 3.37 22.48
CA PHE A 176 -23.42 3.10 22.10
C PHE A 176 -22.49 4.23 22.55
N ARG A 177 -21.51 3.94 23.39
CA ARG A 177 -20.47 4.89 23.82
C ARG A 177 -19.28 4.81 22.88
N CYS A 178 -19.09 5.83 22.06
CA CYS A 178 -17.98 5.88 21.12
C CYS A 178 -16.62 6.01 21.83
N ARG A 179 -15.68 5.12 21.53
CA ARG A 179 -14.30 5.16 22.06
C ARG A 179 -13.51 6.42 21.68
N ALA A 180 -13.84 7.06 20.55
CA ALA A 180 -13.10 8.19 20.02
C ALA A 180 -13.47 9.52 20.69
N CYS A 181 -14.77 9.78 20.87
CA CYS A 181 -15.25 11.04 21.45
C CYS A 181 -15.87 10.88 22.85
N ASN A 182 -16.00 9.65 23.36
CA ASN A 182 -16.65 9.28 24.63
C ASN A 182 -18.12 9.71 24.76
N ARG A 183 -18.75 10.13 23.65
CA ARG A 183 -20.17 10.46 23.61
C ARG A 183 -21.01 9.24 23.27
N THR A 184 -22.28 9.31 23.62
CA THR A 184 -23.26 8.24 23.43
C THR A 184 -24.14 8.52 22.23
N SER A 185 -24.36 7.51 21.39
CA SER A 185 -25.30 7.50 20.28
C SER A 185 -26.43 6.50 20.59
N GLU A 186 -27.65 6.82 20.20
CA GLU A 186 -28.85 6.00 20.45
C GLU A 186 -28.95 4.86 19.41
N LEU A 187 -29.21 3.62 19.86
CA LEU A 187 -29.08 2.42 19.02
C LEU A 187 -30.38 1.95 18.36
N LEU A 188 -31.55 2.21 18.94
CA LEU A 188 -32.85 1.81 18.39
C LEU A 188 -33.13 2.55 17.09
N GLY A 189 -32.94 3.88 17.09
CA GLY A 189 -33.02 4.70 15.88
C GLY A 189 -31.99 4.28 14.84
N TRP A 190 -30.75 4.03 15.25
CA TRP A 190 -29.70 3.55 14.35
C TRP A 190 -30.09 2.24 13.64
N VAL A 191 -30.48 1.21 14.41
CA VAL A 191 -30.87 -0.09 13.84
C VAL A 191 -32.11 0.05 12.98
N LYS A 192 -33.10 0.83 13.41
CA LYS A 192 -34.29 1.13 12.62
C LYS A 192 -33.92 1.73 11.26
N ASP A 193 -33.07 2.75 11.24
CA ASP A 193 -32.66 3.42 10.00
C ASP A 193 -31.96 2.45 9.05
N VAL A 194 -31.07 1.59 9.57
CA VAL A 194 -30.41 0.54 8.77
C VAL A 194 -31.45 -0.42 8.18
N PHE A 195 -32.38 -0.95 8.97
CA PHE A 195 -33.40 -1.87 8.46
C PHE A 195 -34.32 -1.20 7.43
N GLN A 196 -34.75 0.05 7.68
CA GLN A 196 -35.64 0.77 6.76
C GLN A 196 -35.01 1.01 5.38
N HIS A 197 -33.71 1.32 5.33
CA HIS A 197 -33.03 1.61 4.07
C HIS A 197 -32.49 0.35 3.38
N CYS A 198 -32.09 -0.66 4.14
CA CYS A 198 -31.30 -1.78 3.62
C CYS A 198 -32.07 -3.10 3.55
N ALA A 199 -33.00 -3.37 4.47
CA ALA A 199 -33.69 -4.67 4.54
C ALA A 199 -34.44 -5.09 3.28
N PRO A 200 -35.04 -4.18 2.47
CA PRO A 200 -35.69 -4.58 1.21
C PRO A 200 -34.75 -5.21 0.17
N ALA A 201 -33.44 -4.96 0.28
CA ALA A 201 -32.43 -5.45 -0.66
C ALA A 201 -31.67 -6.69 -0.16
N TRP A 202 -31.89 -7.11 1.09
CA TRP A 202 -31.21 -8.26 1.66
C TRP A 202 -31.83 -9.57 1.19
N ASP A 203 -30.97 -10.54 0.88
CA ASP A 203 -31.38 -11.93 0.73
C ASP A 203 -31.70 -12.57 2.10
N ARG A 204 -32.12 -13.83 2.07
CA ARG A 204 -32.53 -14.59 3.25
C ARG A 204 -31.39 -14.68 4.26
N GLU A 205 -30.19 -15.03 3.82
CA GLU A 205 -29.02 -15.20 4.67
C GLU A 205 -28.58 -13.88 5.29
N ALA A 206 -28.56 -12.78 4.52
CA ALA A 206 -28.26 -11.45 5.01
C ALA A 206 -29.28 -11.00 6.04
N LEU A 207 -30.58 -11.10 5.76
CA LEU A 207 -31.63 -10.71 6.70
C LEU A 207 -31.52 -11.46 8.03
N ILE A 208 -31.26 -12.78 8.02
CA ILE A 208 -31.04 -13.56 9.25
C ILE A 208 -29.81 -13.03 10.01
N ARG A 209 -28.69 -12.75 9.33
CA ARG A 209 -27.48 -12.20 9.97
C ARG A 209 -27.74 -10.84 10.59
N GLU A 210 -28.45 -9.96 9.91
CA GLU A 210 -28.74 -8.61 10.41
C GLU A 210 -29.73 -8.61 11.58
N LEU A 211 -30.71 -9.51 11.56
CA LEU A 211 -31.58 -9.76 12.70
C LEU A 211 -30.79 -10.29 13.92
N ASP A 212 -29.79 -11.16 13.72
CA ASP A 212 -28.90 -11.63 14.79
C ASP A 212 -28.06 -10.49 15.38
N PHE A 213 -27.50 -9.61 14.54
CA PHE A 213 -26.80 -8.43 15.06
C PHE A 213 -27.71 -7.52 15.88
N ALA A 214 -28.93 -7.25 15.39
CA ALA A 214 -29.92 -6.50 16.15
C ALA A 214 -30.25 -7.20 17.48
N SER A 215 -30.54 -8.50 17.48
CA SER A 215 -30.85 -9.22 18.72
C SER A 215 -29.68 -9.17 19.71
N ARG A 216 -28.45 -9.30 19.24
CA ARG A 216 -27.25 -9.21 20.10
C ARG A 216 -27.01 -7.81 20.65
N ILE A 217 -27.33 -6.76 19.90
CA ILE A 217 -27.28 -5.38 20.40
C ILE A 217 -28.28 -5.20 21.56
N PHE A 218 -29.51 -5.71 21.43
CA PHE A 218 -30.59 -5.48 22.38
C PHE A 218 -30.78 -6.56 23.47
N ARG A 219 -29.97 -7.63 23.47
CA ARG A 219 -30.08 -8.77 24.40
C ARG A 219 -30.13 -8.37 25.88
N GLY A 220 -29.39 -7.32 26.26
CA GLY A 220 -29.31 -6.81 27.64
C GLY A 220 -30.13 -5.55 27.89
N SER A 221 -31.05 -5.19 26.99
CA SER A 221 -31.81 -3.94 27.07
C SER A 221 -32.76 -3.91 28.27
N GLU A 222 -32.71 -2.86 29.09
CA GLU A 222 -33.74 -2.59 30.10
C GLU A 222 -34.94 -1.82 29.51
N ASP A 223 -34.74 -1.12 28.38
CA ASP A 223 -35.78 -0.41 27.61
C ASP A 223 -36.88 -1.38 27.14
N PRO A 224 -38.18 -1.11 27.41
CA PRO A 224 -39.27 -1.91 26.86
C PRO A 224 -39.25 -2.03 25.32
N ARG A 225 -38.90 -0.96 24.60
CA ARG A 225 -38.87 -0.99 23.12
C ARG A 225 -37.71 -1.85 22.63
N GLY A 226 -36.52 -1.66 23.20
CA GLY A 226 -35.35 -2.51 22.93
C GLY A 226 -35.59 -3.99 23.25
N ARG A 227 -36.25 -4.33 24.37
CA ARG A 227 -36.62 -5.73 24.69
C ARG A 227 -37.61 -6.30 23.68
N HIS A 228 -38.59 -5.51 23.25
CA HIS A 228 -39.55 -5.97 22.24
C HIS A 228 -38.84 -6.24 20.91
N LEU A 229 -37.89 -5.37 20.51
CA LEU A 229 -37.09 -5.57 19.30
C LEU A 229 -36.25 -6.85 19.39
N PHE A 230 -35.58 -7.09 20.53
CA PHE A 230 -34.84 -8.32 20.77
C PHE A 230 -35.70 -9.56 20.50
N TRP A 231 -36.87 -9.67 21.13
CA TRP A 231 -37.76 -10.81 20.96
C TRP A 231 -38.32 -10.92 19.55
N LYS A 232 -38.64 -9.79 18.91
CA LYS A 232 -39.11 -9.76 17.53
C LYS A 232 -38.05 -10.30 16.56
N CYS A 233 -36.78 -9.94 16.76
CA CYS A 233 -35.68 -10.45 15.95
C CYS A 233 -35.52 -11.97 16.12
N GLU A 234 -35.49 -12.48 17.35
CA GLU A 234 -35.36 -13.92 17.63
C GLU A 234 -36.53 -14.72 17.03
N ASP A 235 -37.78 -14.24 17.20
CA ASP A 235 -38.97 -14.86 16.61
C ASP A 235 -38.89 -14.95 15.07
N LEU A 236 -38.46 -13.87 14.42
CA LEU A 236 -38.32 -13.84 12.97
C LEU A 236 -37.19 -14.75 12.49
N ILE A 237 -36.05 -14.81 13.19
CA ILE A 237 -34.96 -15.72 12.87
C ILE A 237 -35.44 -17.17 12.92
N GLU A 238 -36.14 -17.57 14.00
CA GLU A 238 -36.64 -18.95 14.15
C GLU A 238 -37.71 -19.28 13.11
N LYS A 239 -38.65 -18.36 12.83
CA LYS A 239 -39.64 -18.55 11.76
C LYS A 239 -38.99 -18.66 10.38
N MET A 240 -37.97 -17.86 10.11
CA MET A 240 -37.22 -17.97 8.86
C MET A 240 -36.52 -19.32 8.79
N LYS A 241 -35.82 -19.78 9.83
CA LYS A 241 -35.26 -21.16 9.87
C LYS A 241 -36.34 -22.22 9.63
N GLY A 242 -37.56 -22.00 10.13
CA GLY A 242 -38.75 -22.84 9.92
C GLY A 242 -39.44 -22.71 8.55
N GLY A 243 -38.91 -21.92 7.61
CA GLY A 243 -39.40 -21.82 6.24
C GLY A 243 -40.20 -20.55 5.90
N LEU A 244 -40.31 -19.59 6.81
CA LEU A 244 -40.90 -18.28 6.50
C LEU A 244 -40.10 -17.58 5.38
N ALA A 245 -40.80 -16.99 4.42
CA ALA A 245 -40.19 -16.21 3.34
C ALA A 245 -39.56 -14.90 3.87
N GLU A 246 -38.39 -14.55 3.36
CA GLU A 246 -37.62 -13.35 3.72
C GLU A 246 -38.40 -12.06 3.46
N SER A 247 -39.19 -11.99 2.38
CA SER A 247 -40.04 -10.83 2.09
C SER A 247 -41.12 -10.61 3.15
N THR A 248 -41.66 -11.67 3.74
CA THR A 248 -42.64 -11.60 4.82
C THR A 248 -41.98 -11.19 6.13
N ALA A 249 -40.81 -11.76 6.45
CA ALA A 249 -40.04 -11.40 7.63
C ALA A 249 -39.58 -9.93 7.58
N CYS A 250 -39.07 -9.49 6.43
CA CYS A 250 -38.68 -8.11 6.15
C CYS A 250 -39.86 -7.14 6.36
N ARG A 251 -41.03 -7.46 5.79
CA ARG A 251 -42.23 -6.65 6.00
C ARG A 251 -42.63 -6.61 7.48
N ALA A 252 -42.56 -7.74 8.17
CA ALA A 252 -42.94 -7.85 9.58
C ALA A 252 -42.04 -7.03 10.51
N ILE A 253 -40.73 -6.98 10.27
CA ILE A 253 -39.82 -6.14 11.07
C ILE A 253 -39.98 -4.66 10.72
N LEU A 254 -40.24 -4.31 9.46
CA LEU A 254 -40.49 -2.92 9.06
C LEU A 254 -41.80 -2.38 9.64
N MET A 255 -42.88 -3.17 9.64
CA MET A 255 -44.14 -2.81 10.30
C MET A 255 -43.95 -2.62 11.80
N PHE A 256 -43.18 -3.51 12.44
CA PHE A 256 -42.84 -3.38 13.85
C PHE A 256 -42.17 -2.03 14.19
N PHE A 257 -41.23 -1.57 13.35
CA PHE A 257 -40.62 -0.25 13.55
C PHE A 257 -41.59 0.92 13.36
N GLN A 258 -42.62 0.77 12.52
CA GLN A 258 -43.68 1.77 12.37
C GLN A 258 -44.62 1.79 13.58
N GLU A 259 -44.93 0.63 14.16
CA GLU A 259 -45.77 0.49 15.35
C GLU A 259 -45.13 1.12 16.59
N ILE A 260 -43.81 0.97 16.75
CA ILE A 260 -43.07 1.58 17.88
C ILE A 260 -43.12 3.12 17.85
N ASP A 261 -43.19 3.74 16.66
CA ASP A 261 -43.34 5.20 16.54
C ASP A 261 -44.78 5.67 16.78
N GLY A 262 -45.76 4.76 16.67
CA GLY A 262 -47.20 5.05 16.64
C GLY A 262 -47.84 5.38 18.00
N ASP A 263 -47.14 5.17 19.12
CA ASP A 263 -47.65 5.49 20.47
C ASP A 263 -47.48 6.99 20.80
N SER A 264 -48.23 7.82 20.07
CA SER A 264 -48.91 8.98 20.65
C SER A 264 -50.17 9.36 19.87
N PRO A 265 -51.28 8.63 20.05
CA PRO A 265 -52.62 9.18 19.89
C PRO A 265 -53.20 9.48 21.28
N ARG A 266 -53.52 10.75 21.49
CA ARG A 266 -54.29 11.23 22.63
C ARG A 266 -55.58 10.41 22.78
N ASN A 267 -55.92 10.10 24.03
CA ASN A 267 -57.21 9.61 24.48
C ASN A 267 -58.39 10.14 23.63
N LEU A 268 -59.18 9.23 23.08
CA LEU A 268 -60.59 9.46 22.82
C LEU A 268 -61.35 8.26 23.38
N GLU A 269 -61.90 8.49 24.57
CA GLU A 269 -63.04 7.75 25.09
C GLU A 269 -64.17 7.78 24.05
N ASN A 270 -64.75 6.62 23.74
CA ASN A 270 -66.15 6.36 24.06
C ASN A 270 -66.54 4.95 23.59
N GLY A 271 -67.11 4.20 24.52
CA GLY A 271 -67.98 3.07 24.17
C GLY A 271 -69.34 3.57 23.70
N GLU A 272 -69.95 2.80 22.79
CA GLU A 272 -71.39 2.55 22.63
C GLU A 272 -71.51 1.64 21.40
N GLY A 273 -71.96 0.40 21.53
CA GLY A 273 -73.40 0.11 21.57
C GLY A 273 -73.86 -0.28 20.17
N GLY A 274 -73.94 -1.60 19.90
CA GLY A 274 -74.35 -2.13 18.61
C GLY A 274 -75.72 -1.62 18.16
N ARG A 275 -75.76 -0.95 17.01
CA ARG A 275 -76.98 -0.74 16.22
C ARG A 275 -76.84 -1.44 14.88
N LEU A 276 -77.89 -2.17 14.50
CA LEU A 276 -78.06 -2.77 13.18
C LEU A 276 -78.12 -1.64 12.13
N ILE A 277 -77.16 -1.63 11.20
CA ILE A 277 -77.06 -0.67 10.10
C ILE A 277 -78.10 -1.03 9.04
N ALA A 278 -78.87 -0.05 8.55
CA ALA A 278 -79.83 -0.25 7.48
C ALA A 278 -79.11 -0.63 6.17
N PRO A 279 -79.65 -1.55 5.33
CA PRO A 279 -78.97 -2.06 4.12
C PRO A 279 -78.48 -0.97 3.15
N GLN A 280 -79.19 0.15 3.05
CA GLN A 280 -78.81 1.29 2.20
C GLN A 280 -77.55 2.01 2.70
N ASP A 281 -77.38 2.16 4.02
CA ASP A 281 -76.23 2.82 4.64
C ASP A 281 -74.98 1.96 4.60
N ALA A 282 -75.14 0.63 4.66
CA ALA A 282 -74.05 -0.32 4.43
C ALA A 282 -73.57 -0.26 2.96
N CYS A 283 -74.49 -0.22 1.98
CA CYS A 283 -74.15 -0.10 0.57
C CYS A 283 -73.45 1.23 0.23
N ASN A 284 -73.91 2.35 0.80
CA ASN A 284 -73.28 3.65 0.59
C ASN A 284 -71.85 3.70 1.17
N ARG A 285 -71.64 3.16 2.38
CA ARG A 285 -70.30 3.04 2.97
C ARG A 285 -69.38 2.13 2.16
N ILE A 286 -69.90 1.03 1.61
CA ILE A 286 -69.14 0.14 0.72
C ILE A 286 -68.75 0.87 -0.57
N ALA A 287 -69.66 1.65 -1.17
CA ALA A 287 -69.38 2.42 -2.37
C ALA A 287 -68.28 3.47 -2.15
N GLU A 288 -68.29 4.17 -1.01
CA GLU A 288 -67.25 5.13 -0.64
C GLU A 288 -65.88 4.46 -0.46
N VAL A 289 -65.83 3.31 0.24
CA VAL A 289 -64.59 2.55 0.43
C VAL A 289 -64.05 2.01 -0.91
N VAL A 290 -64.93 1.56 -1.80
CA VAL A 290 -64.54 1.10 -3.15
C VAL A 290 -64.02 2.26 -4.00
N GLN A 291 -64.67 3.42 -3.98
CA GLN A 291 -64.18 4.59 -4.72
C GLN A 291 -62.84 5.11 -4.17
N GLU A 292 -62.66 5.11 -2.85
CA GLU A 292 -61.39 5.48 -2.23
C GLU A 292 -60.28 4.48 -2.56
N ALA A 293 -60.60 3.18 -2.64
CA ALA A 293 -59.66 2.17 -3.09
C ALA A 293 -59.24 2.38 -4.55
N ILE A 294 -60.19 2.72 -5.44
CA ILE A 294 -59.91 3.03 -6.85
C ILE A 294 -58.98 4.24 -6.97
N ARG A 295 -59.27 5.34 -6.25
CA ARG A 295 -58.39 6.54 -6.25
C ARG A 295 -56.98 6.24 -5.76
N LYS A 296 -56.84 5.41 -4.72
CA LYS A 296 -55.51 4.97 -4.24
C LYS A 296 -54.78 4.12 -5.25
N MET A 297 -55.48 3.23 -5.97
CA MET A 297 -54.88 2.43 -7.03
C MET A 297 -54.42 3.29 -8.22
N GLU A 298 -55.21 4.31 -8.60
CA GLU A 298 -54.83 5.27 -9.63
C GLU A 298 -53.59 6.09 -9.23
N MET A 299 -53.54 6.61 -8.01
CA MET A 299 -52.35 7.31 -7.50
C MET A 299 -51.09 6.43 -7.50
N VAL A 300 -51.23 5.15 -7.13
CA VAL A 300 -50.12 4.19 -7.19
C VAL A 300 -49.70 3.90 -8.63
N ALA A 301 -50.64 3.83 -9.58
CA ALA A 301 -50.35 3.63 -10.99
C ALA A 301 -49.60 4.83 -11.60
N ASP A 302 -50.03 6.04 -11.29
CA ASP A 302 -49.38 7.28 -11.74
C ASP A 302 -47.97 7.42 -11.16
N GLU A 303 -47.79 7.11 -9.88
CA GLU A 303 -46.48 7.15 -9.24
C GLU A 303 -45.53 6.08 -9.82
N LYS A 304 -46.05 4.87 -10.11
CA LYS A 304 -45.28 3.83 -10.82
C LYS A 304 -44.87 4.27 -12.23
N MET A 305 -45.77 4.92 -12.97
CA MET A 305 -45.46 5.44 -14.30
C MET A 305 -44.39 6.54 -14.23
N ARG A 306 -44.45 7.43 -13.24
CA ARG A 306 -43.44 8.46 -12.99
C ARG A 306 -42.07 7.86 -12.67
N MET A 307 -42.04 6.85 -11.80
CA MET A 307 -40.83 6.12 -11.44
C MET A 307 -40.24 5.37 -12.63
N PHE A 308 -41.06 4.72 -13.45
CA PHE A 308 -40.62 4.04 -14.68
C PHE A 308 -40.00 5.02 -15.68
N LYS A 309 -40.62 6.19 -15.88
CA LYS A 309 -40.07 7.25 -16.75
C LYS A 309 -38.71 7.74 -16.25
N LYS A 310 -38.55 7.92 -14.93
CA LYS A 310 -37.29 8.32 -14.31
C LYS A 310 -36.21 7.23 -14.47
N ALA A 311 -36.57 5.97 -14.24
CA ALA A 311 -35.67 4.83 -14.43
C ALA A 311 -35.19 4.70 -15.88
N ARG A 312 -36.09 4.89 -16.85
CA ARG A 312 -35.73 4.89 -18.28
C ARG A 312 -34.75 6.01 -18.64
N MET A 313 -34.98 7.24 -18.14
CA MET A 313 -34.05 8.36 -18.35
C MET A 313 -32.68 8.12 -17.70
N ALA A 314 -32.64 7.46 -16.54
CA ALA A 314 -31.39 7.07 -15.90
C ALA A 314 -30.64 6.01 -16.71
N LEU A 315 -31.35 5.02 -17.27
CA LEU A 315 -30.76 4.02 -18.16
C LEU A 315 -30.17 4.66 -19.42
N GLU A 316 -30.91 5.55 -20.09
CA GLU A 316 -30.41 6.29 -21.26
C GLU A 316 -29.20 7.17 -20.93
N ALA A 317 -29.09 7.68 -19.70
CA ALA A 317 -27.92 8.42 -19.24
C ALA A 317 -26.71 7.50 -19.04
N CYS A 318 -26.91 6.33 -18.43
CA CYS A 318 -25.86 5.30 -18.29
C CYS A 318 -25.36 4.81 -19.66
N ASP A 319 -26.26 4.58 -20.63
CA ASP A 319 -25.89 4.14 -21.97
C ASP A 319 -25.01 5.17 -22.69
N ARG A 320 -25.35 6.46 -22.58
CA ARG A 320 -24.50 7.55 -23.12
C ARG A 320 -23.13 7.61 -22.45
N GLU A 321 -23.07 7.44 -21.13
CA GLU A 321 -21.81 7.42 -20.38
C GLU A 321 -20.93 6.23 -20.79
N LEU A 322 -21.53 5.06 -21.03
CA LEU A 322 -20.82 3.89 -21.54
C LEU A 322 -20.23 4.15 -22.93
N GLU A 323 -20.98 4.80 -23.83
CA GLU A 323 -20.47 5.18 -25.15
C GLU A 323 -19.32 6.20 -25.07
N ASP A 324 -19.41 7.20 -24.19
CA ASP A 324 -18.33 8.16 -23.94
C ASP A 324 -17.07 7.46 -23.42
N LYS A 325 -17.23 6.54 -22.46
CA LYS A 325 -16.11 5.75 -21.93
C LYS A 325 -15.51 4.83 -22.99
N ALA A 326 -16.32 4.27 -23.89
CA ALA A 326 -15.81 3.46 -25.00
C ALA A 326 -14.95 4.31 -25.97
N ARG A 327 -15.35 5.56 -26.25
CA ARG A 327 -14.55 6.50 -27.04
C ARG A 327 -13.24 6.85 -26.35
N GLU A 328 -13.28 7.19 -25.06
CA GLU A 328 -12.08 7.52 -24.26
C GLU A 328 -11.07 6.35 -24.25
N VAL A 329 -11.56 5.11 -24.09
CA VAL A 329 -10.72 3.90 -24.16
C VAL A 329 -10.09 3.71 -25.54
N ALA A 330 -10.81 4.02 -26.62
CA ALA A 330 -10.27 3.94 -27.98
C ALA A 330 -9.15 4.96 -28.22
N GLU A 331 -9.33 6.20 -27.75
CA GLU A 331 -8.30 7.25 -27.82
C GLU A 331 -7.05 6.88 -27.02
N LEU A 332 -7.22 6.38 -25.78
CA LEU A 332 -6.12 5.92 -24.94
C LEU A 332 -5.33 4.76 -25.58
N LYS A 333 -6.02 3.84 -26.27
CA LYS A 333 -5.35 2.76 -27.03
C LYS A 333 -4.48 3.31 -28.16
N LEU A 334 -4.97 4.33 -28.87
CA LEU A 334 -4.24 4.96 -29.97
C LEU A 334 -3.02 5.74 -29.44
N ASP A 335 -3.18 6.49 -28.35
CA ASP A 335 -2.06 7.17 -27.68
C ASP A 335 -1.00 6.18 -27.16
N ARG A 336 -1.43 5.06 -26.57
CA ARG A 336 -0.54 3.99 -26.13
C ARG A 336 0.26 3.39 -27.30
N GLN A 337 -0.35 3.20 -28.46
CA GLN A 337 0.36 2.74 -29.66
C GLN A 337 1.39 3.76 -30.16
N LYS A 338 1.04 5.05 -30.17
CA LYS A 338 1.99 6.13 -30.53
C LYS A 338 3.19 6.15 -29.59
N LYS A 339 2.95 6.07 -28.28
CA LYS A 339 4.02 6.02 -27.26
C LYS A 339 4.89 4.78 -27.42
N LYS A 340 4.31 3.62 -27.76
CA LYS A 340 5.08 2.40 -28.04
C LYS A 340 6.07 2.61 -29.20
N ILE A 341 5.62 3.20 -30.31
CA ILE A 341 6.49 3.50 -31.46
C ILE A 341 7.61 4.49 -31.07
N GLN A 342 7.29 5.50 -30.27
CA GLN A 342 8.31 6.45 -29.78
C GLN A 342 9.36 5.77 -28.90
N VAL A 343 8.96 4.84 -28.03
CA VAL A 343 9.90 4.06 -27.21
C VAL A 343 10.81 3.20 -28.08
N GLU A 344 10.25 2.49 -29.06
CA GLU A 344 11.03 1.65 -29.99
C GLU A 344 12.06 2.47 -30.79
N GLU A 345 11.72 3.71 -31.16
CA GLU A 345 12.65 4.61 -31.84
C GLU A 345 13.77 5.11 -30.91
N LEU A 346 13.43 5.47 -29.67
CA LEU A 346 14.43 5.83 -28.66
C LEU A 346 15.38 4.66 -28.35
N GLU A 347 14.88 3.43 -28.29
CA GLU A 347 15.72 2.23 -28.09
C GLU A 347 16.71 2.03 -29.24
N LYS A 348 16.34 2.32 -30.49
CA LYS A 348 17.30 2.28 -31.61
C LYS A 348 18.39 3.32 -31.44
N ILE A 349 18.04 4.54 -31.02
CA ILE A 349 19.03 5.61 -30.78
C ILE A 349 19.98 5.22 -29.65
N VAL A 350 19.45 4.67 -28.55
CA VAL A 350 20.27 4.18 -27.42
C VAL A 350 21.26 3.11 -27.89
N ARG A 351 20.79 2.09 -28.63
CA ARG A 351 21.67 1.04 -29.17
C ARG A 351 22.79 1.59 -30.07
N LEU A 352 22.48 2.58 -30.90
CA LEU A 352 23.49 3.24 -31.74
C LEU A 352 24.50 4.01 -30.89
N LYS A 353 24.05 4.72 -29.85
CA LYS A 353 24.94 5.48 -28.95
C LYS A 353 25.82 4.57 -28.10
N GLU A 354 25.31 3.43 -27.67
CA GLU A 354 26.10 2.39 -26.98
C GLU A 354 27.20 1.85 -27.92
N ALA A 355 26.86 1.49 -29.15
CA ALA A 355 27.85 1.03 -30.13
C ALA A 355 28.90 2.09 -30.48
N GLU A 356 28.51 3.36 -30.61
CA GLU A 356 29.46 4.48 -30.76
C GLU A 356 30.39 4.58 -29.56
N ALA A 357 29.88 4.51 -28.33
CA ALA A 357 30.66 4.58 -27.10
C ALA A 357 31.68 3.44 -27.00
N ASP A 358 31.27 2.20 -27.32
CA ASP A 358 32.16 1.04 -27.33
C ASP A 358 33.30 1.20 -28.35
N MET A 359 32.99 1.72 -29.55
CA MET A 359 33.99 2.01 -30.56
C MET A 359 34.99 3.08 -30.11
N PHE A 360 34.54 4.15 -29.45
CA PHE A 360 35.43 5.16 -28.89
C PHE A 360 36.30 4.60 -27.77
N GLN A 361 35.74 3.76 -26.90
CA GLN A 361 36.49 3.12 -25.82
C GLN A 361 37.56 2.18 -26.37
N LEU A 362 37.23 1.40 -27.40
CA LEU A 362 38.19 0.52 -28.07
C LEU A 362 39.37 1.32 -28.65
N LYS A 363 39.08 2.41 -29.38
CA LYS A 363 40.13 3.29 -29.94
C LYS A 363 40.99 3.93 -28.84
N ALA A 364 40.39 4.37 -27.74
CA ALA A 364 41.13 4.91 -26.60
C ALA A 364 42.08 3.86 -26.00
N ASN A 365 41.62 2.63 -25.85
CA ASN A 365 42.42 1.52 -25.35
C ASN A 365 43.56 1.14 -26.31
N GLU A 366 43.33 1.17 -27.62
CA GLU A 366 44.37 0.97 -28.64
C GLU A 366 45.44 2.06 -28.61
N ALA A 367 45.03 3.33 -28.57
CA ALA A 367 45.95 4.47 -28.46
C ALA A 367 46.80 4.38 -27.20
N LYS A 368 46.21 3.99 -26.07
CA LYS A 368 46.93 3.77 -24.81
C LYS A 368 47.99 2.66 -24.94
N ARG A 369 47.63 1.51 -25.52
CA ARG A 369 48.58 0.40 -25.72
C ARG A 369 49.74 0.78 -26.63
N GLU A 370 49.50 1.54 -27.71
CA GLU A 370 50.58 1.97 -28.59
C GLU A 370 51.49 3.01 -27.92
N ALA A 371 50.92 3.94 -27.14
CA ALA A 371 51.69 4.89 -26.35
C ALA A 371 52.61 4.16 -25.34
N GLU A 372 52.09 3.17 -24.60
CA GLU A 372 52.88 2.35 -23.67
C GLU A 372 53.98 1.54 -24.39
N ARG A 373 53.73 1.07 -25.61
CA ARG A 373 54.72 0.39 -26.44
C ARG A 373 55.84 1.34 -26.88
N LEU A 374 55.49 2.53 -27.37
CA LEU A 374 56.45 3.55 -27.77
C LEU A 374 57.30 4.00 -26.58
N GLN A 375 56.68 4.18 -25.41
CA GLN A 375 57.38 4.52 -24.18
C GLN A 375 58.42 3.47 -23.80
N ARG A 376 58.08 2.17 -23.87
CA ARG A 376 59.04 1.07 -23.63
C ARG A 376 60.22 1.10 -24.61
N ILE A 377 59.96 1.35 -25.90
CA ILE A 377 61.01 1.45 -26.92
C ILE A 377 61.92 2.65 -26.63
N ALA A 378 61.35 3.80 -26.26
CA ALA A 378 62.11 5.00 -25.95
C ALA A 378 63.02 4.77 -24.73
N LEU A 379 62.51 4.16 -23.67
CA LEU A 379 63.30 3.81 -22.47
C LEU A 379 64.45 2.86 -22.81
N ALA A 380 64.17 1.76 -23.52
CA ALA A 380 65.20 0.80 -23.90
C ALA A 380 66.28 1.40 -24.82
N LYS A 381 65.90 2.34 -25.71
CA LYS A 381 66.86 3.07 -26.55
C LYS A 381 67.72 4.03 -25.72
N SER A 382 67.14 4.72 -24.74
CA SER A 382 67.87 5.60 -23.82
C SER A 382 68.91 4.79 -23.04
N GLU A 383 68.47 3.71 -22.39
CA GLU A 383 69.33 2.82 -21.61
C GLU A 383 70.50 2.28 -22.44
N LYS A 384 70.22 1.75 -23.64
CA LYS A 384 71.27 1.27 -24.54
C LYS A 384 72.25 2.38 -24.95
N SER A 385 71.76 3.59 -25.20
CA SER A 385 72.62 4.73 -25.57
C SER A 385 73.50 5.19 -24.40
N GLU A 386 72.98 5.15 -23.17
CA GLU A 386 73.73 5.43 -21.94
C GLU A 386 74.79 4.36 -21.67
N GLU A 387 74.45 3.08 -21.84
CA GLU A 387 75.40 1.95 -21.75
C GLU A 387 76.53 2.07 -22.79
N GLU A 388 76.20 2.37 -24.05
CA GLU A 388 77.20 2.56 -25.11
C GLU A 388 78.10 3.76 -24.83
N TYR A 389 77.53 4.87 -24.32
CA TYR A 389 78.28 6.05 -23.91
C TYR A 389 79.25 5.71 -22.77
N ALA A 390 78.77 5.05 -21.71
CA ALA A 390 79.58 4.63 -20.57
C ALA A 390 80.71 3.69 -21.00
N SER A 391 80.42 2.72 -21.89
CA SER A 391 81.43 1.80 -22.43
C SER A 391 82.53 2.52 -23.22
N ARG A 392 82.15 3.47 -24.10
CA ARG A 392 83.12 4.29 -24.86
C ARG A 392 83.97 5.16 -23.93
N TYR A 393 83.35 5.79 -22.94
CA TYR A 393 84.03 6.60 -21.95
C TYR A 393 85.07 5.79 -21.16
N LEU A 394 84.70 4.61 -20.67
CA LEU A 394 85.60 3.72 -19.93
C LEU A 394 86.76 3.21 -20.80
N LYS A 395 86.50 2.84 -22.07
CA LYS A 395 87.56 2.44 -23.01
C LYS A 395 88.57 3.57 -23.26
N LEU A 396 88.09 4.80 -23.44
CA LEU A 396 88.97 5.95 -23.61
C LEU A 396 89.84 6.15 -22.37
N ARG A 397 89.24 6.12 -21.17
CA ARG A 397 89.98 6.25 -19.91
C ARG A 397 91.03 5.16 -19.70
N LEU A 398 90.71 3.91 -20.07
CA LEU A 398 91.67 2.81 -20.02
C LEU A 398 92.86 3.09 -20.95
N SER A 399 92.59 3.52 -22.19
CA SER A 399 93.64 3.82 -23.17
C SER A 399 94.53 4.99 -22.74
N GLU A 400 93.95 6.04 -22.12
CA GLU A 400 94.70 7.15 -21.55
C GLU A 400 95.63 6.68 -20.42
N ALA A 401 95.11 5.85 -19.50
CA ALA A 401 95.87 5.30 -18.38
C ALA A 401 96.99 4.34 -18.85
N GLU A 402 96.74 3.53 -19.89
CA GLU A 402 97.76 2.67 -20.49
C GLU A 402 98.88 3.48 -21.16
N ALA A 403 98.54 4.55 -21.87
CA ALA A 403 99.51 5.46 -22.49
C ALA A 403 100.35 6.19 -21.42
N GLU A 404 99.73 6.65 -20.34
CA GLU A 404 100.43 7.27 -19.21
C GLU A 404 101.38 6.27 -18.54
N LYS A 405 100.93 5.03 -18.31
CA LYS A 405 101.78 3.95 -17.80
C LYS A 405 102.98 3.69 -18.72
N GLN A 406 102.77 3.59 -20.04
CA GLN A 406 103.85 3.37 -21.00
C GLN A 406 104.86 4.52 -21.00
N TYR A 407 104.38 5.77 -20.97
CA TYR A 407 105.21 6.96 -20.86
C TYR A 407 106.08 6.95 -19.59
N LEU A 408 105.47 6.65 -18.43
CA LEU A 408 106.19 6.54 -17.17
C LEU A 408 107.23 5.41 -17.20
N PHE A 409 106.89 4.26 -17.79
CA PHE A 409 107.80 3.14 -17.92
C PHE A 409 109.03 3.49 -18.79
N GLU A 410 108.82 4.14 -19.94
CA GLU A 410 109.91 4.58 -20.81
C GLU A 410 110.80 5.63 -20.10
N LYS A 411 110.19 6.55 -19.34
CA LYS A 411 110.90 7.54 -18.54
C LYS A 411 111.79 6.88 -17.46
N ILE A 412 111.27 5.88 -16.76
CA ILE A 412 112.04 5.11 -15.76
C ILE A 412 113.21 4.39 -16.45
N LYS A 413 112.97 3.73 -17.57
CA LYS A 413 114.01 3.03 -18.36
C LYS A 413 115.12 3.97 -18.82
N LEU A 414 114.79 5.19 -19.24
CA LEU A 414 115.76 6.24 -19.59
C LEU A 414 116.54 6.76 -18.37
N GLN A 415 115.91 6.85 -17.20
CA GLN A 415 116.58 7.21 -15.94
C GLN A 415 117.52 6.09 -15.44
N GLU A 416 117.16 4.82 -15.63
CA GLU A 416 118.00 3.67 -15.28
C GLU A 416 119.20 3.52 -16.22
N SER A 417 119.00 3.70 -17.53
CA SER A 417 120.11 3.68 -18.50
C SER A 417 121.08 4.86 -18.32
N SER A 418 120.59 6.06 -17.97
CA SER A 418 121.47 7.18 -17.60
C SER A 418 122.22 6.94 -16.28
N ARG A 419 121.62 6.25 -15.30
CA ARG A 419 122.32 5.78 -14.08
C ARG A 419 123.39 4.71 -14.37
N ALA A 420 123.13 3.77 -15.29
CA ALA A 420 124.11 2.75 -15.70
C ALA A 420 125.30 3.34 -16.47
N THR A 421 125.10 4.44 -17.20
CA THR A 421 126.18 5.16 -17.90
C THR A 421 127.03 6.01 -16.95
N GLN A 422 126.48 6.45 -15.81
CA GLN A 422 127.24 7.15 -14.76
C GLN A 422 128.00 6.20 -13.81
N SER A 423 127.60 4.92 -13.68
CA SER A 423 128.34 3.95 -12.86
C SER A 423 129.47 3.23 -13.61
N SER A 424 129.55 3.35 -14.94
CA SER A 424 130.61 2.78 -15.78
C SER A 424 131.81 3.72 -16.04
N GLY A 425 131.81 4.90 -15.40
CA GLY A 425 132.87 5.93 -15.52
C GLY A 425 133.79 6.10 -14.32
N ALA A 426 133.77 5.21 -13.32
CA ALA A 426 134.71 5.29 -12.19
C ALA A 426 134.95 3.91 -11.56
N THR A 427 135.97 3.18 -12.04
CA THR A 427 137.00 2.51 -11.20
C THR A 427 137.96 1.67 -12.06
N ASN A 428 139.15 2.24 -12.31
CA ASN A 428 140.50 1.64 -12.38
C ASN A 428 141.40 2.75 -12.98
N VAL A 429 142.37 3.35 -12.29
CA VAL A 429 143.60 2.72 -11.77
C VAL A 429 144.28 3.65 -10.71
N THR A 430 144.52 3.07 -9.52
CA THR A 430 145.63 3.18 -8.54
C THR A 430 146.47 4.46 -8.34
N GLY A 431 146.79 4.72 -7.06
CA GLY A 431 148.00 5.44 -6.65
C GLY A 431 148.24 5.44 -5.12
N ASN A 432 149.15 4.58 -4.66
CA ASN A 432 149.79 4.56 -3.33
C ASN A 432 150.43 5.92 -2.98
N VAL A 433 150.41 6.33 -1.69
CA VAL A 433 151.54 6.94 -0.97
C VAL A 433 151.41 6.66 0.55
N CYS A 434 152.54 6.22 1.14
CA CYS A 434 152.99 6.14 2.55
C CYS A 434 152.02 5.87 3.70
#